data_AF-A0A0S8A031-F1
#
_entry.id   AF-A0A0S8A031-F1
#
_cell.length_a   1.000
_cell.length_b   1.000
_cell.length_c   1.000
_cell.angle_alpha   90.00
_cell.angle_beta   90.00
_cell.angle_gamma   90.00
#
_symmetry.space_group_name_H-M   'P 1'
#
loop_
_entity.id
_entity.type
_entity.pdbx_description
1 polymer ?
#
loop_
_entity_poly.entity_id
_entity_poly.type
_entity_poly.pdbx_seq_one_letter_code
_entity_poly.pdbx_strand_id
1 'polypeptide(L)'
;MRLIDRSDSIPQGTPFLMIDGNRNGYPVLFDHKAHEARLENDRSCGVCHHLNKPFDRNTACFECHRDMYEPVSIFNHTSHVAQLEGNAGCTQCHQQPAMEKSAETAVACAECHADLVSPLSLVEEPEERWRAAVGYMEAMHGLCVDCHETKLAEDPENLPPALDRCDTCHDADRPIELQRMAPHIVATRQSGGGE
;
A
#
# COMPACT_ATOMS: atom_id res chain seq x y z
N MET A 1 3.41 -19.28 -50.11
CA MET A 1 2.71 -19.75 -48.91
C MET A 1 3.47 -19.25 -47.69
N ARG A 2 3.10 -18.09 -47.13
CA ARG A 2 3.74 -17.55 -45.91
C ARG A 2 3.13 -18.26 -44.70
N LEU A 3 3.99 -18.86 -43.88
CA LEU A 3 3.63 -19.39 -42.57
C LEU A 3 3.17 -18.21 -41.70
N ILE A 4 1.94 -18.29 -41.19
CA ILE A 4 1.44 -17.36 -40.18
C ILE A 4 2.09 -17.78 -38.87
N ASP A 5 2.99 -16.94 -38.38
CA ASP A 5 3.57 -17.04 -37.05
C ASP A 5 2.44 -16.85 -36.01
N ARG A 6 2.24 -17.84 -35.14
CA ARG A 6 1.24 -17.80 -34.05
C ARG A 6 1.76 -17.00 -32.85
N SER A 7 2.47 -15.91 -33.11
CA SER A 7 2.95 -14.95 -32.12
C SER A 7 2.14 -13.65 -32.11
N ASP A 8 0.97 -13.65 -32.78
CA ASP A 8 -0.05 -12.60 -32.64
C ASP A 8 -0.50 -12.50 -31.18
N SER A 9 0.23 -11.65 -30.46
CA SER A 9 -0.13 -10.89 -29.28
C SER A 9 -1.31 -11.44 -28.49
N ILE A 10 -1.00 -12.15 -27.40
CA ILE A 10 -1.91 -12.12 -26.24
C ILE A 10 -2.18 -10.63 -25.97
N PRO A 11 -3.43 -10.15 -26.04
CA PRO A 11 -3.73 -8.77 -25.70
C PRO A 11 -3.17 -8.53 -24.30
N GLN A 12 -2.24 -7.59 -24.17
CA GLN A 12 -1.75 -7.18 -22.86
C GLN A 12 -2.95 -6.57 -22.14
N GLY A 13 -3.61 -7.36 -21.30
CA GLY A 13 -4.67 -6.88 -20.44
C GLY A 13 -4.13 -5.75 -19.57
N THR A 14 -4.99 -4.79 -19.22
CA THR A 14 -4.63 -3.72 -18.28
C THR A 14 -4.08 -4.36 -17.00
N PRO A 15 -2.82 -4.06 -16.60
CA PRO A 15 -2.25 -4.66 -15.41
C PRO A 15 -2.92 -4.06 -14.18
N PHE A 16 -3.91 -4.77 -13.64
CA PHE A 16 -4.49 -4.46 -12.34
C PHE A 16 -3.51 -4.81 -11.23
N LEU A 17 -3.42 -3.96 -10.22
CA LEU A 17 -2.80 -4.30 -8.95
C LEU A 17 -3.83 -5.04 -8.10
N MET A 18 -3.44 -6.21 -7.59
CA MET A 18 -4.25 -6.95 -6.64
C MET A 18 -3.93 -6.48 -5.22
N ILE A 19 -4.92 -5.91 -4.54
CA ILE A 19 -4.84 -5.50 -3.15
C ILE A 19 -5.54 -6.56 -2.30
N ASP A 20 -4.75 -7.39 -1.62
CA ASP A 20 -5.21 -8.45 -0.70
C ASP A 20 -4.34 -8.45 0.56
N GLY A 21 -4.43 -7.37 1.34
CA GLY A 21 -3.49 -7.11 2.44
C GLY A 21 -3.49 -8.19 3.54
N ASN A 22 -4.63 -8.84 3.79
CA ASN A 22 -4.75 -9.92 4.78
C ASN A 22 -4.74 -11.32 4.14
N ARG A 23 -4.64 -11.43 2.81
CA ARG A 23 -4.59 -12.70 2.07
C ARG A 23 -5.79 -13.60 2.36
N ASN A 24 -6.96 -13.01 2.58
CA ASN A 24 -8.18 -13.77 2.88
C ASN A 24 -8.89 -14.25 1.61
N GLY A 25 -8.37 -13.91 0.42
CA GLY A 25 -8.96 -14.30 -0.86
C GLY A 25 -10.07 -13.39 -1.35
N TYR A 26 -10.28 -12.22 -0.71
CA TYR A 26 -11.22 -11.17 -1.14
C TYR A 26 -10.48 -9.92 -1.62
N PRO A 27 -9.79 -9.98 -2.77
CA PRO A 27 -8.97 -8.86 -3.24
C PRO A 27 -9.80 -7.74 -3.86
N VAL A 28 -9.27 -6.52 -3.80
CA VAL A 28 -9.62 -5.42 -4.70
C VAL A 28 -8.68 -5.46 -5.91
N LEU A 29 -9.21 -5.32 -7.13
CA LEU A 29 -8.38 -5.09 -8.31
C LEU A 29 -8.36 -3.60 -8.63
N PHE A 30 -7.19 -2.99 -8.44
CA PHE A 30 -6.97 -1.57 -8.59
C PHE A 30 -6.28 -1.25 -9.91
N ASP A 31 -6.93 -0.44 -10.75
CA ASP A 31 -6.35 0.06 -12.00
C ASP A 31 -5.44 1.26 -11.74
N HIS A 32 -4.21 0.99 -11.32
CA HIS A 32 -3.24 2.02 -10.95
C HIS A 32 -2.94 2.98 -12.12
N LYS A 33 -2.84 2.47 -13.35
CA LYS A 33 -2.52 3.29 -14.52
C LYS A 33 -3.66 4.21 -14.91
N ALA A 34 -4.90 3.76 -14.78
CA ALA A 34 -6.05 4.64 -15.03
C ALA A 34 -6.20 5.71 -13.94
N HIS A 35 -5.73 5.48 -12.71
CA HIS A 35 -5.67 6.52 -11.67
C HIS A 35 -4.56 7.54 -11.96
N GLU A 36 -3.35 7.08 -12.30
CA GLU A 36 -2.25 7.97 -12.74
C GLU A 36 -2.71 8.89 -13.87
N ALA A 37 -3.32 8.33 -14.92
CA ALA A 37 -3.76 9.10 -16.09
C ALA A 37 -4.80 10.18 -15.76
N ARG A 38 -5.73 9.92 -14.82
CA ARG A 38 -6.75 10.89 -14.39
C ARG A 38 -6.18 12.00 -13.51
N LEU A 39 -5.07 11.75 -12.83
CA LEU A 39 -4.46 12.64 -11.84
C LEU A 39 -3.16 13.29 -12.35
N GLU A 40 -3.03 13.48 -13.67
CA GLU A 40 -1.88 14.13 -14.30
C GLU A 40 -0.55 13.34 -14.22
N ASN A 41 -0.61 12.01 -14.32
CA ASN A 41 0.53 11.07 -14.41
C ASN A 41 1.60 11.32 -13.34
N ASP A 42 2.76 11.86 -13.70
CA ASP A 42 3.90 11.99 -12.79
C ASP A 42 3.59 12.80 -11.51
N ARG A 43 2.62 13.73 -11.58
CA ARG A 43 2.18 14.51 -10.41
C ARG A 43 1.22 13.74 -9.49
N SER A 44 0.63 12.64 -9.97
CA SER A 44 -0.35 11.85 -9.21
C SER A 44 0.27 11.06 -8.06
N CYS A 45 1.55 10.70 -8.16
CA CYS A 45 2.22 9.82 -7.21
C CYS A 45 2.02 10.31 -5.76
N GLY A 46 2.20 11.62 -5.58
CA GLY A 46 2.14 12.28 -4.29
C GLY A 46 0.73 12.41 -3.70
N VAL A 47 -0.32 12.20 -4.50
CA VAL A 47 -1.72 12.23 -4.05
C VAL A 47 -2.02 11.05 -3.13
N CYS A 48 -1.42 9.89 -3.42
CA CYS A 48 -1.64 8.65 -2.68
C CYS A 48 -0.43 8.24 -1.81
N HIS A 49 0.79 8.37 -2.33
CA HIS A 49 2.01 8.01 -1.59
C HIS A 49 2.43 9.16 -0.67
N HIS A 50 1.71 9.28 0.45
CA HIS A 50 1.85 10.41 1.37
C HIS A 50 3.17 10.42 2.16
N LEU A 51 3.76 9.25 2.42
CA LEU A 51 5.02 9.11 3.15
C LEU A 51 5.88 8.02 2.51
N ASN A 52 7.15 8.33 2.26
CA ASN A 52 8.12 7.37 1.72
C ASN A 52 9.12 6.92 2.77
N LYS A 53 9.56 5.65 2.68
CA LYS A 53 10.76 5.20 3.40
C LYS A 53 11.99 5.94 2.87
N PRO A 54 13.05 6.13 3.70
CA PRO A 54 14.29 6.71 3.24
C PRO A 54 14.82 6.00 1.99
N PHE A 55 15.21 6.80 0.98
CA PHE A 55 15.70 6.36 -0.33
C PHE A 55 14.71 5.56 -1.20
N ASP A 56 13.44 5.52 -0.80
CA ASP A 56 12.39 4.91 -1.60
C ASP A 56 11.57 5.98 -2.35
N ARG A 57 10.81 5.55 -3.35
CA ARG A 57 9.81 6.37 -4.04
C ARG A 57 8.55 5.56 -4.19
N ASN A 58 7.43 6.14 -3.79
CA ASN A 58 6.12 5.52 -3.87
C ASN A 58 6.05 4.26 -3.01
N THR A 59 6.52 4.34 -1.76
CA THR A 59 6.48 3.24 -0.80
C THR A 59 5.06 2.67 -0.71
N ALA A 60 4.95 1.34 -0.80
CA ALA A 60 3.67 0.66 -0.75
C ALA A 60 3.03 0.76 0.65
N CYS A 61 1.71 0.94 0.72
CA CYS A 61 1.00 1.20 1.97
C CYS A 61 1.28 0.14 3.06
N PHE A 62 1.38 -1.14 2.67
CA PHE A 62 1.59 -2.27 3.60
C PHE A 62 2.96 -2.23 4.29
N GLU A 63 3.92 -1.46 3.77
CA GLU A 63 5.24 -1.32 4.37
C GLU A 63 5.21 -0.59 5.72
N CYS A 64 4.16 0.21 5.95
CA CYS A 64 3.89 0.95 7.19
C CYS A 64 2.59 0.47 7.86
N HIS A 65 1.49 0.38 7.09
CA HIS A 65 0.17 -0.08 7.55
C HIS A 65 0.11 -1.63 7.57
N ARG A 66 0.88 -2.23 8.47
CA ARG A 66 1.18 -3.68 8.45
C ARG A 66 0.11 -4.56 9.08
N ASP A 67 -0.68 -4.01 10.00
CA ASP A 67 -1.82 -4.71 10.57
C ASP A 67 -3.10 -4.28 9.85
N MET A 68 -4.05 -5.20 9.70
CA MET A 68 -5.27 -4.94 8.96
C MET A 68 -6.19 -3.94 9.67
N TYR A 69 -6.22 -3.96 11.00
CA TYR A 69 -7.22 -3.26 11.81
C TYR A 69 -6.59 -2.38 12.90
N GLU A 70 -5.51 -2.83 13.51
CA GLU A 70 -4.90 -2.16 14.65
C GLU A 70 -3.78 -1.20 14.22
N PRO A 71 -3.58 -0.09 14.95
CA PRO A 71 -2.40 0.74 14.73
C PRO A 71 -1.10 -0.03 15.01
N VAL A 72 -0.10 0.19 14.16
CA VAL A 72 1.23 -0.40 14.31
C VAL A 72 2.31 0.66 14.30
N SER A 73 3.31 0.51 15.16
CA SER A 73 4.45 1.42 15.14
C SER A 73 5.17 1.32 13.80
N ILE A 74 5.44 2.47 13.17
CA ILE A 74 6.25 2.55 11.95
C ILE A 74 7.75 2.60 12.26
N PHE A 75 8.10 2.87 13.52
CA PHE A 75 9.48 2.92 13.97
C PHE A 75 10.04 1.51 14.20
N ASN A 76 11.21 1.24 13.63
CA ASN A 76 11.95 0.00 13.86
C ASN A 76 13.24 0.30 14.62
N HIS A 77 13.20 0.18 15.95
CA HIS A 77 14.33 0.45 16.82
C HIS A 77 15.56 -0.40 16.46
N THR A 78 15.36 -1.70 16.20
CA THR A 78 16.46 -2.62 15.87
C THR A 78 17.18 -2.21 14.59
N SER A 79 16.44 -1.80 13.55
CA SER A 79 17.01 -1.31 12.30
C SER A 79 17.83 -0.04 12.51
N HIS A 80 17.32 0.91 13.30
CA HIS A 80 18.04 2.16 13.59
C HIS A 80 19.32 1.88 14.39
N VAL A 81 19.24 1.06 15.44
CA VAL A 81 20.43 0.66 16.21
C VAL A 81 21.47 -0.02 15.32
N ALA A 82 21.07 -0.90 14.41
CA ALA A 82 22.00 -1.56 13.49
C ALA A 82 22.68 -0.56 12.52
N GLN A 83 21.93 0.45 12.03
CA GLN A 83 22.46 1.46 11.11
C GLN A 83 23.31 2.54 11.81
N LEU A 84 23.08 2.79 13.10
CA LEU A 84 23.77 3.80 13.90
C LEU A 84 24.88 3.22 14.78
N GLU A 85 25.61 2.22 14.28
CA GLU A 85 26.78 1.64 14.99
C GLU A 85 26.45 0.98 16.34
N GLY A 86 25.25 0.43 16.48
CA GLY A 86 24.83 -0.32 17.66
C GLY A 86 24.65 0.57 18.88
N ASN A 87 25.15 0.12 20.03
CA ASN A 87 25.01 0.84 21.30
C ASN A 87 25.70 2.23 21.29
N ALA A 88 26.70 2.43 20.43
CA ALA A 88 27.36 3.73 20.29
C ALA A 88 26.42 4.82 19.76
N GLY A 89 25.44 4.46 18.92
CA GLY A 89 24.46 5.38 18.36
C GLY A 89 23.32 5.75 19.29
N CYS A 90 23.22 5.17 20.49
CA CYS A 90 22.07 5.40 21.38
C CYS A 90 21.84 6.89 21.68
N THR A 91 22.92 7.67 21.80
CA THR A 91 22.85 9.10 22.13
C THR A 91 22.40 9.97 20.95
N GLN A 92 22.39 9.44 19.73
CA GLN A 92 21.84 10.15 18.57
C GLN A 92 20.33 10.34 18.72
N CYS A 93 19.64 9.34 19.27
CA CYS A 93 18.21 9.42 19.55
C CYS A 93 17.92 9.82 21.00
N HIS A 94 18.66 9.30 21.98
CA HIS A 94 18.44 9.54 23.41
C HIS A 94 19.49 10.49 23.96
N GLN A 95 19.33 11.78 23.64
CA GLN A 95 20.33 12.81 23.93
C GLN A 95 20.44 13.17 25.42
N GLN A 96 19.41 12.89 26.22
CA GLN A 96 19.36 13.25 27.64
C GLN A 96 19.57 12.00 28.51
N PRO A 97 20.76 11.76 29.08
CA PRO A 97 21.07 10.52 29.79
C PRO A 97 20.24 10.29 31.05
N ALA A 98 19.72 11.36 31.64
CA ALA A 98 18.89 11.32 32.85
C ALA A 98 17.42 11.00 32.57
N MET A 99 16.97 11.05 31.31
CA MET A 99 15.60 10.74 30.93
C MET A 99 15.45 9.25 30.62
N GLU A 100 14.25 8.72 30.83
CA GLU A 100 13.91 7.39 30.32
C GLU A 100 14.05 7.35 28.80
N LYS A 101 14.49 6.22 28.25
CA LYS A 101 14.59 6.04 26.81
C LYS A 101 13.22 5.64 26.27
N SER A 102 12.43 6.64 25.87
CA SER A 102 11.09 6.44 25.32
C SER A 102 10.93 7.19 23.99
N ALA A 103 9.80 6.97 23.31
CA ALA A 103 9.47 7.68 22.08
C ALA A 103 9.23 9.19 22.34
N GLU A 104 8.74 9.53 23.53
CA GLU A 104 8.46 10.90 23.97
C GLU A 104 9.73 11.71 24.22
N THR A 105 10.80 11.05 24.68
CA THR A 105 12.05 11.70 25.07
C THR A 105 13.16 11.57 24.04
N ALA A 106 12.99 10.70 23.04
CA ALA A 106 13.91 10.60 21.90
C ALA A 106 13.87 11.88 21.02
N VAL A 107 14.80 12.07 20.10
CA VAL A 107 14.69 13.10 19.04
C VAL A 107 13.47 12.86 18.17
N ALA A 108 12.91 13.93 17.57
CA ALA A 108 11.79 13.79 16.65
C ALA A 108 12.25 13.16 15.32
N CYS A 109 11.35 12.47 14.62
CA CYS A 109 11.66 11.77 13.37
C CYS A 109 12.13 12.76 12.29
N ALA A 110 11.45 13.91 12.22
CA ALA A 110 11.72 14.97 11.26
C ALA A 110 13.13 15.60 11.41
N GLU A 111 13.80 15.45 12.56
CA GLU A 111 15.16 15.97 12.75
C GLU A 111 16.20 15.27 11.87
N CYS A 112 15.96 14.00 11.51
CA CYS A 112 16.83 13.22 10.62
C CYS A 112 16.17 12.90 9.28
N HIS A 113 14.85 12.82 9.25
CA HIS A 113 14.07 12.41 8.09
C HIS A 113 13.28 13.58 7.50
N ALA A 114 14.02 14.54 6.94
CA ALA A 114 13.43 15.63 6.18
C ALA A 114 12.84 15.13 4.85
N ASP A 115 11.77 15.77 4.40
CA ASP A 115 11.19 15.61 3.05
C ASP A 115 10.66 14.20 2.71
N LEU A 116 10.28 13.40 3.70
CA LEU A 116 9.66 12.10 3.45
C LEU A 116 8.16 12.21 3.10
N VAL A 117 7.53 13.33 3.45
CA VAL A 117 6.11 13.59 3.23
C VAL A 117 5.91 14.20 1.84
N SER A 118 4.95 13.68 1.09
CA SER A 118 4.59 14.23 -0.21
C SER A 118 3.87 15.57 -0.05
N PRO A 119 4.30 16.65 -0.73
CA PRO A 119 3.64 17.96 -0.67
C PRO A 119 2.28 17.98 -1.39
N LEU A 120 1.95 16.94 -2.15
CA LEU A 120 0.67 16.79 -2.87
C LEU A 120 -0.28 15.81 -2.17
N SER A 121 0.06 15.37 -0.97
CA SER A 121 -0.71 14.39 -0.21
C SER A 121 -2.11 14.91 0.11
N LEU A 122 -3.12 14.05 -0.06
CA LEU A 122 -4.46 14.27 0.48
C LEU A 122 -4.55 13.90 1.98
N VAL A 123 -3.63 13.05 2.45
CA VAL A 123 -3.50 12.72 3.86
C VAL A 123 -2.73 13.84 4.56
N GLU A 124 -3.25 14.32 5.69
CA GLU A 124 -2.60 15.33 6.49
C GLU A 124 -1.18 14.91 6.89
N GLU A 125 -0.27 15.88 6.91
CA GLU A 125 1.12 15.64 7.33
C GLU A 125 1.14 15.18 8.80
N PRO A 126 1.79 14.04 9.10
CA PRO A 126 1.87 13.56 10.47
C PRO A 126 2.79 14.46 11.31
N GLU A 127 2.49 14.59 12.61
CA GLU A 127 3.32 15.32 13.57
C GLU A 127 4.80 14.89 13.51
N GLU A 128 5.75 15.74 13.89
CA GLU A 128 7.20 15.44 13.82
C GLU A 128 7.64 14.11 14.47
N ARG A 129 6.82 13.55 15.36
CA ARG A 129 6.98 12.24 16.01
C ARG A 129 5.96 11.25 15.48
N TRP A 130 6.28 10.59 14.37
CA TRP A 130 5.39 9.60 13.74
C TRP A 130 5.27 8.34 14.60
N ARG A 131 4.16 8.18 15.33
CA ARG A 131 4.03 7.12 16.37
C ARG A 131 3.53 5.79 15.83
N ALA A 132 2.42 5.80 15.09
CA ALA A 132 1.79 4.61 14.56
C ALA A 132 1.09 4.91 13.25
N ALA A 133 1.19 3.97 12.32
CA ALA A 133 0.33 3.90 11.17
C ALA A 133 -0.99 3.26 11.63
N VAL A 134 -2.13 3.83 11.23
CA VAL A 134 -3.45 3.22 11.42
C VAL A 134 -3.52 1.87 10.71
N GLY A 135 -4.56 1.06 11.02
CA GLY A 135 -4.78 -0.22 10.35
C GLY A 135 -4.91 -0.06 8.83
N TYR A 136 -4.52 -1.08 8.08
CA TYR A 136 -4.52 -1.07 6.61
C TYR A 136 -5.90 -0.78 6.01
N MET A 137 -6.96 -1.33 6.60
CA MET A 137 -8.33 -1.05 6.18
C MET A 137 -8.67 0.44 6.35
N GLU A 138 -8.31 1.02 7.49
CA GLU A 138 -8.55 2.45 7.77
C GLU A 138 -7.73 3.34 6.84
N ALA A 139 -6.47 3.02 6.60
CA ALA A 139 -5.60 3.76 5.67
C ALA A 139 -6.15 3.76 4.24
N MET A 140 -6.60 2.60 3.76
CA MET A 140 -7.17 2.46 2.42
C MET A 140 -8.52 3.15 2.31
N HIS A 141 -9.44 2.91 3.24
CA HIS A 141 -10.77 3.51 3.17
C HIS A 141 -10.72 5.03 3.37
N GLY A 142 -9.95 5.52 4.35
CA GLY A 142 -9.83 6.96 4.61
C GLY A 142 -9.12 7.74 3.49
N LEU A 143 -8.34 7.09 2.63
CA LEU A 143 -7.79 7.76 1.44
C LEU A 143 -8.70 7.63 0.23
N CYS A 144 -9.09 6.40 -0.11
CA CYS A 144 -9.77 6.10 -1.36
C CYS A 144 -11.22 6.57 -1.34
N VAL A 145 -11.95 6.27 -0.26
CA VAL A 145 -13.38 6.61 -0.14
C VAL A 145 -13.54 8.11 -0.03
N ASP A 146 -12.79 8.77 0.86
CA ASP A 146 -12.84 10.22 1.06
C ASP A 146 -12.53 10.99 -0.24
N CYS A 147 -11.54 10.53 -1.01
CA CYS A 147 -11.23 11.12 -2.32
C CYS A 147 -12.38 10.93 -3.32
N HIS A 148 -12.96 9.72 -3.39
CA HIS A 148 -14.09 9.43 -4.28
C HIS A 148 -15.33 10.22 -3.90
N GLU A 149 -15.65 10.36 -2.61
CA GLU A 149 -16.75 11.20 -2.11
C GLU A 149 -16.54 12.66 -2.51
N THR A 150 -15.32 13.18 -2.31
CA THR A 150 -14.95 14.54 -2.73
C THR A 150 -15.15 14.72 -4.24
N LYS A 151 -14.68 13.77 -5.05
CA LYS A 151 -14.82 13.84 -6.51
C LYS A 151 -16.28 13.77 -6.95
N LEU A 152 -17.09 12.90 -6.34
CA LEU A 152 -18.52 12.84 -6.61
C LEU A 152 -19.24 14.15 -6.27
N ALA A 153 -18.83 14.83 -5.19
CA ALA A 153 -19.37 16.13 -4.84
C ALA A 153 -18.96 17.24 -5.83
N GLU A 154 -17.73 17.17 -6.36
CA GLU A 154 -17.19 18.11 -7.34
C GLU A 154 -17.79 17.95 -8.75
N ASP A 155 -18.00 16.70 -9.20
CA ASP A 155 -18.39 16.39 -10.57
C ASP A 155 -19.40 15.22 -10.69
N PRO A 156 -20.61 15.37 -10.11
CA PRO A 156 -21.60 14.29 -10.06
C PRO A 156 -22.19 13.91 -11.43
N GLU A 157 -22.09 14.78 -12.44
CA GLU A 157 -22.67 14.54 -13.76
C GLU A 157 -21.77 13.67 -14.66
N ASN A 158 -20.45 13.71 -14.44
CA ASN A 158 -19.48 12.99 -15.28
C ASN A 158 -18.83 11.79 -14.58
N LEU A 159 -19.09 11.58 -13.28
CA LEU A 159 -18.58 10.45 -12.53
C LEU A 159 -19.65 9.35 -12.36
N PRO A 160 -19.23 8.08 -12.26
CA PRO A 160 -20.16 6.99 -11.97
C PRO A 160 -20.92 7.26 -10.68
N PRO A 161 -22.26 7.17 -10.67
CA PRO A 161 -23.00 7.32 -9.42
C PRO A 161 -22.55 6.23 -8.45
N ALA A 162 -22.31 6.62 -7.20
CA ALA A 162 -21.91 5.70 -6.12
C ALA A 162 -20.46 5.14 -6.23
N LEU A 163 -19.54 5.92 -6.79
CA LEU A 163 -18.09 5.63 -6.85
C LEU A 163 -17.45 5.32 -5.47
N ASP A 164 -18.06 5.81 -4.40
CA ASP A 164 -17.69 5.66 -2.98
C ASP A 164 -18.26 4.39 -2.31
N ARG A 165 -19.09 3.61 -3.02
CA ARG A 165 -19.73 2.40 -2.47
C ARG A 165 -18.78 1.21 -2.40
N CYS A 166 -19.04 0.33 -1.42
CA CYS A 166 -18.23 -0.87 -1.19
C CYS A 166 -18.11 -1.75 -2.43
N ASP A 167 -19.20 -1.95 -3.18
CA ASP A 167 -19.28 -2.83 -4.35
C ASP A 167 -18.60 -2.28 -5.61
N THR A 168 -18.25 -0.99 -5.61
CA THR A 168 -17.45 -0.38 -6.66
C THR A 168 -15.99 -0.88 -6.61
N CYS A 169 -15.47 -1.10 -5.39
CA CYS A 169 -14.10 -1.58 -5.17
C CYS A 169 -14.05 -3.09 -4.88
N HIS A 170 -14.99 -3.57 -4.07
CA HIS A 170 -15.08 -4.95 -3.63
C HIS A 170 -16.13 -5.71 -4.42
N ASP A 171 -15.68 -6.61 -5.27
CA ASP A 171 -16.54 -7.50 -6.04
C ASP A 171 -16.69 -8.84 -5.30
N ALA A 172 -17.91 -9.14 -4.86
CA ALA A 172 -18.22 -10.35 -4.10
C ALA A 172 -18.06 -11.65 -4.92
N ASP A 173 -18.14 -11.57 -6.24
CA ASP A 173 -17.97 -12.71 -7.14
C ASP A 173 -16.49 -12.91 -7.51
N ARG A 174 -15.65 -11.88 -7.33
CA ARG A 174 -14.21 -11.92 -7.67
C ARG A 174 -13.44 -13.10 -7.10
N PRO A 175 -13.62 -13.52 -5.82
CA PRO A 175 -12.93 -14.69 -5.29
C PRO A 175 -13.21 -15.95 -6.09
N ILE A 176 -14.48 -16.13 -6.50
CA ILE A 176 -14.92 -17.29 -7.29
C ILE A 176 -14.32 -17.23 -8.69
N GLU A 177 -14.32 -16.05 -9.31
CA GLU A 177 -13.72 -15.85 -10.63
C GLU A 177 -12.23 -16.15 -10.63
N LEU A 178 -11.48 -15.62 -9.66
CA LEU A 178 -10.05 -15.84 -9.53
C LEU A 178 -9.72 -17.32 -9.26
N GLN A 179 -10.53 -18.02 -8.44
CA GLN A 179 -10.39 -19.47 -8.25
C GLN A 179 -10.58 -20.27 -9.54
N ARG A 180 -11.50 -19.84 -10.42
CA ARG A 180 -11.70 -20.47 -11.74
C ARG A 180 -10.52 -20.24 -12.69
N MET A 181 -9.83 -19.11 -12.53
CA MET A 181 -8.65 -18.76 -13.32
C MET A 181 -7.35 -19.33 -12.73
N ALA A 182 -7.37 -19.76 -11.46
CA ALA A 182 -6.21 -20.34 -10.81
C ALA A 182 -5.75 -21.58 -11.60
N PRO A 183 -4.44 -21.74 -11.84
CA PRO A 183 -3.94 -22.88 -12.57
C PRO A 183 -4.40 -24.17 -11.88
N HIS A 184 -5.13 -25.01 -12.61
CA HIS A 184 -5.54 -26.31 -12.11
C HIS A 184 -4.29 -27.12 -11.77
N ILE A 185 -3.97 -27.24 -10.48
CA ILE A 185 -3.02 -28.23 -10.01
C ILE A 185 -3.71 -29.58 -10.20
N VAL A 186 -3.46 -30.22 -11.34
CA VAL A 186 -3.83 -31.63 -11.54
C VAL A 186 -3.02 -32.41 -10.53
N ALA A 187 -3.63 -32.72 -9.38
CA ALA A 187 -3.05 -33.63 -8.43
C ALA A 187 -2.85 -34.98 -9.13
N THR A 188 -1.60 -35.29 -9.48
CA THR A 188 -1.21 -36.62 -9.93
C THR A 188 -1.55 -37.58 -8.80
N ARG A 189 -2.69 -38.27 -8.93
CA ARG A 189 -2.98 -39.44 -8.12
C ARG A 189 -1.85 -40.44 -8.39
N GLN A 190 -0.90 -40.54 -7.47
CA GLN A 190 -0.08 -41.74 -7.38
C GLN A 190 -1.05 -42.87 -7.06
N SER A 191 -1.34 -43.67 -8.08
CA SER A 191 -1.90 -45.00 -7.88
C SER A 191 -0.84 -45.79 -7.12
N GLY A 192 -0.97 -45.83 -5.80
CA GLY A 192 -0.38 -46.87 -4.99
C GLY A 192 -0.95 -48.21 -5.44
N GLY A 193 -0.24 -48.87 -6.36
CA GLY A 193 -0.41 -50.28 -6.61
C GLY A 193 0.23 -51.03 -5.44
N GLY A 194 -0.62 -51.67 -4.64
CA GLY A 194 -0.18 -52.78 -3.81
C GLY A 194 0.18 -53.97 -4.69
N GLU A 195 1.26 -54.66 -4.35
CA GLU A 195 1.27 -55.97 -3.69
C GLU A 195 2.68 -56.24 -3.15
#